data_AF-A0A0G1EHJ1-F1
#
_entry.id   AF-A0A0G1EHJ1-F1
#
_cell.length_a   1.000
_cell.length_b   1.000
_cell.length_c   1.000
_cell.angle_alpha   90.00
_cell.angle_beta   90.00
_cell.angle_gamma   90.00
#
_symmetry.space_group_name_H-M   'P 1'
#
loop_
_entity.id
_entity.type
_entity.pdbx_description
1 polymer ?
#
loop_
_entity_poly.entity_id
_entity_poly.type
_entity_poly.pdbx_seq_one_letter_code
_entity_poly.pdbx_strand_id
1 'polypeptide(L)'
;MHPYLRTLSKITGLPKFSYKIVESYWLGNDKLLKARNKDYPTLLNFFAKQGVPEWFVAELKSEKPKKFIPTHLFQVLHVGVGRASGSVPYNLESINNCMIRWGKVEKVNKKTAVVNLNSLKKVKGVYKRTLIIETFPFVEGFVPALKVGDIVTVHWKQIVKILTEDEVGKITYWTDEVLKAIE
;
A
#
# COMPACT_ATOMS: atom_id res chain seq x y z
N MET A 1 9.48 -0.52 2.86
CA MET A 1 9.71 0.61 1.94
C MET A 1 11.06 0.57 1.20
N HIS A 2 12.22 0.80 1.82
CA HIS A 2 13.50 0.95 1.07
C HIS A 2 13.85 -0.15 0.04
N PRO A 3 13.66 -1.45 0.33
CA PRO A 3 13.95 -2.53 -0.63
C PRO A 3 13.07 -2.44 -1.88
N TYR A 4 11.81 -2.05 -1.71
CA TYR A 4 10.87 -1.87 -2.81
C TYR A 4 11.28 -0.68 -3.70
N LEU A 5 11.61 0.47 -3.10
CA LEU A 5 12.05 1.64 -3.87
C LEU A 5 13.34 1.36 -4.66
N ARG A 6 14.30 0.62 -4.06
CA ARG A 6 15.52 0.17 -4.76
C ARG A 6 15.21 -0.80 -5.90
N THR A 7 14.26 -1.71 -5.68
CA THR A 7 13.83 -2.68 -6.71
C THR A 7 13.17 -1.98 -7.88
N LEU A 8 12.21 -1.09 -7.61
CA LEU A 8 11.55 -0.26 -8.62
C LEU A 8 12.55 0.63 -9.37
N SER A 9 13.50 1.24 -8.66
CA SER A 9 14.58 2.03 -9.28
C SER A 9 15.37 1.19 -10.28
N LYS A 10 15.77 -0.04 -9.89
CA LYS A 10 16.50 -0.96 -10.77
C LYS A 10 15.68 -1.40 -11.99
N ILE A 11 14.40 -1.72 -11.81
CA ILE A 11 13.50 -2.16 -12.88
C ILE A 11 13.26 -1.04 -13.91
N THR A 12 13.14 0.20 -13.43
CA THR A 12 12.69 1.32 -14.25
C THR A 12 13.81 2.19 -14.82
N GLY A 13 15.00 2.15 -14.20
CA GLY A 13 16.11 3.06 -14.46
C GLY A 13 15.93 4.45 -13.84
N LEU A 14 14.87 4.69 -13.06
CA LEU A 14 14.61 5.99 -12.44
C LEU A 14 15.25 6.11 -11.06
N PRO A 15 15.59 7.33 -10.59
CA PRO A 15 16.11 7.52 -9.24
C PRO A 15 15.15 7.02 -8.16
N LYS A 16 15.68 6.33 -7.14
CA LYS A 16 14.90 5.68 -6.05
C LYS A 16 13.93 6.60 -5.31
N PHE A 17 14.23 7.89 -5.24
CA PHE A 17 13.41 8.90 -4.54
C PHE A 17 12.74 9.87 -5.52
N SER A 18 12.75 9.55 -6.83
CA SER A 18 11.94 10.30 -7.78
C SER A 18 10.46 10.10 -7.47
N TYR A 19 9.66 11.15 -7.68
CA TYR A 19 8.22 11.12 -7.44
C TYR A 19 7.55 9.90 -8.09
N LYS A 20 7.90 9.59 -9.35
CA LYS A 20 7.37 8.44 -10.09
C LYS A 20 7.59 7.11 -9.36
N ILE A 21 8.73 6.92 -8.70
CA ILE A 21 9.04 5.67 -7.97
C ILE A 21 8.33 5.62 -6.63
N VAL A 22 8.25 6.75 -5.93
CA VAL A 22 7.53 6.86 -4.66
C VAL A 22 6.02 6.63 -4.89
N GLU A 23 5.44 7.27 -5.91
CA GLU A 23 4.05 7.07 -6.31
C GLU A 23 3.78 5.62 -6.72
N SER A 24 4.66 5.00 -7.53
CA SER A 24 4.55 3.58 -7.91
C SER A 24 4.40 2.67 -6.69
N TYR A 25 5.14 2.95 -5.62
CA TYR A 25 5.09 2.15 -4.42
C TYR A 25 3.82 2.44 -3.61
N TRP A 26 3.43 3.69 -3.40
CA TRP A 26 2.33 4.03 -2.49
C TRP A 26 0.93 3.95 -3.12
N LEU A 27 0.76 4.49 -4.32
CA LEU A 27 -0.54 4.57 -5.03
C LEU A 27 -0.57 3.68 -6.27
N GLY A 28 0.60 3.38 -6.83
CA GLY A 28 0.75 2.72 -8.11
C GLY A 28 0.72 3.70 -9.29
N ASN A 29 1.37 3.31 -10.39
CA ASN A 29 1.33 3.97 -11.69
C ASN A 29 1.90 3.01 -12.76
N ASP A 30 1.97 3.45 -14.01
CA ASP A 30 2.38 2.62 -15.15
C ASP A 30 3.81 2.07 -15.09
N LYS A 31 4.68 2.58 -14.19
CA LYS A 31 6.02 2.01 -14.03
C LYS A 31 5.98 0.61 -13.45
N LEU A 32 4.91 0.25 -12.74
CA LEU A 32 4.69 -1.11 -12.24
C LEU A 32 4.50 -2.12 -13.37
N LEU A 33 4.06 -1.71 -14.57
CA LEU A 33 3.94 -2.61 -15.73
C LEU A 33 5.29 -3.19 -16.19
N LYS A 34 6.41 -2.56 -15.80
CA LYS A 34 7.75 -3.08 -16.09
C LYS A 34 8.17 -4.22 -15.16
N ALA A 35 7.54 -4.35 -13.99
CA ALA A 35 7.88 -5.38 -13.00
C ALA A 35 7.39 -6.76 -13.47
N ARG A 36 8.28 -7.74 -13.38
CA ARG A 36 8.01 -9.15 -13.76
C ARG A 36 8.43 -10.07 -12.62
N ASN A 37 7.91 -11.29 -12.60
CA ASN A 37 8.26 -12.27 -11.57
C ASN A 37 9.77 -12.56 -11.48
N LYS A 38 10.48 -12.48 -12.61
CA LYS A 38 11.95 -12.60 -12.64
C LYS A 38 12.70 -11.52 -11.87
N ASP A 39 12.03 -10.40 -11.56
CA ASP A 39 12.61 -9.30 -10.78
C ASP A 39 12.45 -9.53 -9.27
N TYR A 40 11.59 -10.45 -8.82
CA TYR A 40 11.35 -10.75 -7.41
C TYR A 40 12.62 -11.13 -6.62
N PRO A 41 13.56 -11.94 -7.15
CA PRO A 41 14.83 -12.21 -6.48
C PRO A 41 15.67 -10.95 -6.19
N THR A 42 15.52 -9.88 -7.00
CA THR A 42 16.17 -8.59 -6.70
C THR A 42 15.64 -7.99 -5.41
N LEU A 43 14.33 -8.07 -5.15
CA LEU A 43 13.73 -7.60 -3.91
C LEU A 43 14.27 -8.38 -2.71
N LEU A 44 14.31 -9.71 -2.80
CA LEU A 44 14.83 -10.57 -1.74
C LEU A 44 16.30 -10.28 -1.43
N ASN A 45 17.13 -10.05 -2.44
CA ASN A 45 18.51 -9.62 -2.25
C ASN A 45 18.60 -8.27 -1.51
N PHE A 46 17.72 -7.31 -1.82
CA PHE A 46 17.68 -6.06 -1.07
C PHE A 46 17.15 -6.21 0.36
N PHE A 47 16.26 -7.18 0.64
CA PHE A 47 15.87 -7.53 2.01
C PHE A 47 17.04 -8.09 2.81
N ALA A 48 17.77 -9.06 2.26
CA ALA A 48 18.95 -9.62 2.91
C ALA A 48 20.00 -8.53 3.21
N LYS A 49 20.29 -7.65 2.25
CA LYS A 49 21.19 -6.50 2.44
C LYS A 49 20.71 -5.47 3.46
N GLN A 50 19.42 -5.45 3.78
CA GLN A 50 18.84 -4.57 4.79
C GLN A 50 18.77 -5.24 6.18
N GLY A 51 19.21 -6.50 6.31
CA GLY A 51 19.21 -7.23 7.58
C GLY A 51 17.87 -7.87 7.91
N VAL A 52 17.00 -8.12 6.92
CA VAL A 52 15.84 -8.99 7.13
C VAL A 52 16.34 -10.40 7.46
N PRO A 53 15.81 -11.08 8.51
CA PRO A 53 16.28 -12.40 8.92
C PRO A 53 16.31 -13.43 7.79
N GLU A 54 17.37 -14.24 7.74
CA GLU A 54 17.59 -15.21 6.66
C GLU A 54 16.44 -16.21 6.52
N TRP A 55 15.94 -16.75 7.65
CA TRP A 55 14.79 -17.66 7.66
C TRP A 55 13.57 -17.06 6.96
N PHE A 56 13.36 -15.75 7.13
CA PHE A 56 12.20 -15.07 6.57
C PHE A 56 12.40 -14.77 5.08
N VAL A 57 13.62 -14.42 4.65
CA VAL A 57 13.95 -14.32 3.23
C VAL A 57 13.81 -15.68 2.53
N ALA A 58 14.18 -16.77 3.19
CA ALA A 58 14.01 -18.13 2.68
C ALA A 58 12.52 -18.51 2.54
N GLU A 59 11.69 -18.20 3.54
CA GLU A 59 10.22 -18.39 3.48
C GLU A 59 9.61 -17.64 2.28
N LEU A 60 9.92 -16.35 2.14
CA LEU A 60 9.45 -15.53 1.00
C LEU A 60 9.94 -16.07 -0.35
N LYS A 61 11.10 -16.74 -0.39
CA LYS A 61 11.63 -17.38 -1.59
C LYS A 61 10.87 -18.64 -1.97
N SER A 62 10.36 -19.41 -0.99
CA SER A 62 9.48 -20.56 -1.23
C SER A 62 8.06 -20.13 -1.60
N GLU A 63 7.54 -19.08 -0.97
CA GLU A 63 6.21 -18.54 -1.21
C GLU A 63 6.23 -17.49 -2.32
N LYS A 64 6.55 -17.90 -3.55
CA LYS A 64 6.61 -16.94 -4.67
C LYS A 64 5.20 -16.42 -5.04
N PRO A 65 5.05 -15.11 -5.26
CA PRO A 65 3.77 -14.56 -5.71
C PRO A 65 3.44 -15.03 -7.12
N LYS A 66 2.14 -15.17 -7.45
CA LYS A 66 1.69 -15.45 -8.82
C LYS A 66 2.09 -14.33 -9.77
N LYS A 67 1.97 -13.07 -9.32
CA LYS A 67 2.39 -11.87 -10.05
C LYS A 67 3.12 -10.91 -9.11
N PHE A 68 4.30 -10.48 -9.49
CA PHE A 68 5.10 -9.53 -8.72
C PHE A 68 4.66 -8.08 -9.01
N ILE A 69 3.98 -7.45 -8.05
CA ILE A 69 3.49 -6.07 -8.15
C ILE A 69 4.06 -5.29 -6.96
N PRO A 70 5.21 -4.61 -7.07
CA PRO A 70 5.94 -4.04 -5.92
C PRO A 70 5.32 -2.76 -5.33
N THR A 71 4.02 -2.77 -5.01
CA THR A 71 3.33 -1.71 -4.27
C THR A 71 3.42 -1.92 -2.76
N HIS A 72 2.97 -0.92 -2.00
CA HIS A 72 2.86 -1.00 -0.55
C HIS A 72 1.84 -2.06 -0.13
N LEU A 73 0.70 -2.15 -0.80
CA LEU A 73 -0.31 -3.18 -0.49
C LEU A 73 0.24 -4.59 -0.72
N PHE A 74 1.00 -4.80 -1.79
CA PHE A 74 1.68 -6.07 -2.02
C PHE A 74 2.65 -6.38 -0.88
N GLN A 75 3.42 -5.40 -0.39
CA GLN A 75 4.26 -5.60 0.80
C GLN A 75 3.40 -6.02 2.01
N VAL A 76 2.30 -5.32 2.26
CA VAL A 76 1.40 -5.57 3.39
C VAL A 76 0.83 -6.98 3.36
N LEU A 77 0.45 -7.49 2.19
CA LEU A 77 -0.24 -8.78 2.06
C LEU A 77 0.71 -9.96 1.80
N HIS A 78 1.79 -9.75 1.05
CA HIS A 78 2.78 -10.78 0.73
C HIS A 78 3.84 -10.94 1.81
N VAL A 79 4.40 -9.82 2.30
CA VAL A 79 5.43 -9.85 3.35
C VAL A 79 4.80 -9.79 4.73
N GLY A 80 3.63 -9.17 4.88
CA GLY A 80 2.96 -9.05 6.16
C GLY A 80 3.45 -7.88 7.00
N VAL A 81 2.51 -7.13 7.57
CA VAL A 81 2.79 -6.00 8.47
C VAL A 81 3.43 -6.52 9.74
N GLY A 82 4.61 -6.00 10.10
CA GLY A 82 5.27 -6.34 11.36
C GLY A 82 5.77 -7.79 11.47
N ARG A 83 5.59 -8.65 10.46
CA ARG A 83 5.99 -10.08 10.54
C ARG A 83 7.49 -10.26 10.82
N ALA A 84 8.33 -9.46 10.18
CA ALA A 84 9.78 -9.54 10.36
C ALA A 84 10.26 -9.00 11.72
N SER A 85 9.54 -8.04 12.32
CA SER A 85 9.95 -7.33 13.54
C SER A 85 9.17 -7.74 14.79
N GLY A 86 8.03 -8.42 14.65
CA GLY A 86 7.07 -8.68 15.73
C GLY A 86 6.34 -7.44 16.25
N SER A 87 6.46 -6.28 15.59
CA SER A 87 6.02 -4.99 16.16
C SER A 87 4.49 -4.81 16.20
N VAL A 88 3.75 -5.51 15.33
CA VAL A 88 2.28 -5.53 15.31
C VAL A 88 1.76 -6.90 14.89
N PRO A 89 0.58 -7.34 15.36
CA PRO A 89 -0.02 -8.59 14.93
C PRO A 89 -0.41 -8.53 13.45
N TYR A 90 -0.15 -9.60 12.71
CA TYR A 90 -0.58 -9.72 11.32
C TYR A 90 -2.04 -10.18 11.24
N ASN A 91 -2.97 -9.22 11.28
CA ASN A 91 -4.41 -9.45 11.21
C ASN A 91 -5.11 -8.40 10.31
N LEU A 92 -6.42 -8.56 10.11
CA LEU A 92 -7.19 -7.68 9.23
C LEU A 92 -7.17 -6.21 9.66
N GLU A 93 -7.12 -5.92 10.95
CA GLU A 93 -7.03 -4.54 11.46
C GLU A 93 -5.68 -3.92 11.09
N SER A 94 -4.57 -4.59 11.40
CA SER A 94 -3.22 -4.12 11.05
C SER A 94 -3.01 -3.99 9.54
N ILE A 95 -3.59 -4.90 8.75
CA ILE A 95 -3.59 -4.81 7.29
C ILE A 95 -4.33 -3.55 6.83
N ASN A 96 -5.53 -3.28 7.33
CA ASN A 96 -6.29 -2.08 6.98
C ASN A 96 -5.62 -0.80 7.48
N ASN A 97 -4.95 -0.83 8.62
CA ASN A 97 -4.20 0.33 9.12
C ASN A 97 -2.94 0.62 8.29
N CYS A 98 -2.29 -0.41 7.76
CA CYS A 98 -1.07 -0.27 6.96
C CYS A 98 -1.34 -0.10 5.46
N MET A 99 -2.47 -0.57 4.91
CA MET A 99 -2.81 -0.24 3.53
C MET A 99 -3.09 1.26 3.39
N ILE A 100 -2.82 1.82 2.21
CA ILE A 100 -3.33 3.14 1.87
C ILE A 100 -4.82 2.98 1.55
N ARG A 101 -5.68 3.23 2.54
CA ARG A 101 -7.14 3.29 2.34
C ARG A 101 -7.48 4.60 1.64
N TRP A 102 -8.53 4.63 0.84
CA TRP A 102 -9.00 5.86 0.21
C TRP A 102 -10.52 5.92 0.16
N GLY A 103 -11.09 7.12 0.23
CA GLY A 103 -12.54 7.27 0.29
C GLY A 103 -13.02 8.69 0.30
N LYS A 104 -14.34 8.85 0.14
CA LYS A 104 -14.98 10.16 0.06
C LYS A 104 -15.24 10.72 1.45
N VAL A 105 -14.91 11.99 1.67
CA VAL A 105 -15.26 12.74 2.87
C VAL A 105 -16.76 13.02 2.85
N GLU A 106 -17.48 12.54 3.87
CA GLU A 106 -18.92 12.74 4.04
C GLU A 106 -19.23 13.87 5.02
N LYS A 107 -18.36 14.10 6.01
CA LYS A 107 -18.50 15.18 6.98
C LYS A 107 -17.12 15.69 7.43
N VAL A 108 -16.98 17.00 7.56
CA VAL A 108 -15.79 17.64 8.16
C VAL A 108 -16.20 18.26 9.50
N ASN A 109 -15.48 17.92 10.55
CA ASN A 109 -15.55 18.54 11.87
C ASN A 109 -14.25 19.34 12.11
N LYS A 110 -14.12 20.00 13.27
CA LYS A 110 -13.00 20.89 13.58
C LYS A 110 -11.60 20.27 13.40
N LYS A 111 -11.40 19.00 13.78
CA LYS A 111 -10.09 18.30 13.69
C LYS A 111 -10.20 16.88 13.13
N THR A 112 -11.40 16.47 12.73
CA THR A 112 -11.68 15.12 12.25
C THR A 112 -12.61 15.16 11.05
N ALA A 113 -12.57 14.13 10.23
CA ALA A 113 -13.50 13.95 9.12
C ALA A 113 -14.07 12.53 9.12
N VAL A 114 -15.34 12.41 8.77
CA VAL A 114 -16.01 11.13 8.50
C VAL A 114 -15.77 10.78 7.04
N VAL A 115 -15.23 9.59 6.80
CA VAL A 115 -14.80 9.15 5.47
C VAL A 115 -15.37 7.77 5.17
N ASN A 116 -15.98 7.63 4.00
CA ASN A 116 -16.46 6.36 3.46
C ASN A 116 -15.34 5.71 2.64
N LEU A 117 -14.60 4.81 3.29
CA LEU A 117 -13.32 4.28 2.84
C LEU A 117 -13.44 2.94 2.13
N ASN A 118 -12.68 2.79 1.06
CA ASN A 118 -12.25 1.51 0.54
C ASN A 118 -11.29 0.85 1.54
N SER A 119 -11.71 -0.33 2.00
CA SER A 119 -11.01 -1.17 2.96
C SER A 119 -11.01 -2.61 2.49
N LEU A 120 -10.30 -3.48 3.20
CA LEU A 120 -10.35 -4.92 2.98
C LEU A 120 -11.22 -5.61 4.03
N LYS A 121 -11.92 -6.65 3.59
CA LYS A 121 -12.51 -7.70 4.42
C LYS A 121 -12.00 -9.05 3.96
N LYS A 122 -11.95 -10.04 4.85
CA LYS A 122 -11.60 -11.42 4.52
C LYS A 122 -12.86 -12.26 4.36
N VAL A 123 -13.08 -12.84 3.18
CA VAL A 123 -14.23 -13.68 2.84
C VAL A 123 -13.73 -15.03 2.32
N LYS A 124 -14.03 -16.12 3.03
CA LYS A 124 -13.58 -17.49 2.67
C LYS A 124 -12.07 -17.57 2.39
N GLY A 125 -11.26 -16.92 3.23
CA GLY A 125 -9.80 -16.91 3.09
C GLY A 125 -9.23 -15.81 2.19
N VAL A 126 -10.05 -15.19 1.33
CA VAL A 126 -9.63 -14.21 0.32
C VAL A 126 -9.93 -12.78 0.77
N TYR A 127 -9.04 -11.83 0.46
CA TYR A 127 -9.28 -10.41 0.70
C TYR A 127 -10.10 -9.79 -0.42
N LYS A 128 -11.15 -9.05 -0.05
CA LYS A 128 -12.00 -8.29 -0.98
C LYS A 128 -12.15 -6.86 -0.52
N ARG A 129 -12.28 -5.93 -1.46
CA ARG A 129 -12.65 -4.56 -1.14
C ARG A 129 -14.05 -4.49 -0.54
N THR A 130 -14.22 -3.56 0.38
CA THR A 130 -15.49 -3.21 1.01
C THR A 130 -15.47 -1.74 1.37
N LEU A 131 -16.65 -1.15 1.55
CA LEU A 131 -16.78 0.19 2.07
C LEU A 131 -16.98 0.16 3.59
N ILE A 132 -16.28 1.04 4.30
CA ILE A 132 -16.41 1.23 5.75
C ILE A 132 -16.38 2.73 6.03
N ILE A 133 -17.38 3.21 6.78
CA ILE A 133 -17.45 4.60 7.24
C ILE A 133 -16.76 4.69 8.60
N GLU A 134 -15.74 5.54 8.69
CA GLU A 134 -14.98 5.77 9.92
C GLU A 134 -14.61 7.25 10.07
N THR A 135 -14.25 7.67 11.27
CA THR A 135 -13.82 9.03 11.58
C THR A 135 -12.33 9.07 11.84
N PHE A 136 -11.61 9.99 11.19
CA PHE A 136 -10.17 10.13 11.34
C PHE A 136 -9.75 11.56 11.66
N PRO A 137 -8.68 11.75 12.45
CA PRO A 137 -7.99 13.02 12.53
C PRO A 137 -7.38 13.41 11.18
N PHE A 138 -7.30 14.73 10.97
CA PHE A 138 -6.52 15.31 9.89
C PHE A 138 -5.64 16.44 10.43
N VAL A 139 -4.54 16.70 9.73
CA VAL A 139 -3.66 17.85 9.98
C VAL A 139 -3.83 18.79 8.80
N GLU A 140 -4.17 20.06 9.07
CA GLU A 140 -4.44 21.05 8.02
C GLU A 140 -3.26 21.23 7.06
N GLY A 141 -2.02 21.12 7.56
CA GLY A 141 -0.82 21.18 6.71
C GLY A 141 -0.67 20.00 5.73
N PHE A 142 -1.34 18.86 5.95
CA PHE A 142 -1.32 17.72 5.02
C PHE A 142 -2.46 17.80 4.00
N VAL A 143 -3.61 18.33 4.43
CA VAL A 143 -4.84 18.42 3.63
C VAL A 143 -5.45 19.82 3.78
N PRO A 144 -4.81 20.85 3.21
CA PRO A 144 -5.30 22.21 3.32
C PRO A 144 -6.68 22.31 2.63
N ALA A 145 -7.62 23.00 3.28
CA ALA A 145 -8.98 23.20 2.79
C ALA A 145 -9.77 21.90 2.51
N LEU A 146 -9.54 20.84 3.32
CA LEU A 146 -10.34 19.61 3.29
C LEU A 146 -11.84 19.91 3.37
N LYS A 147 -12.61 19.40 2.41
CA LYS A 147 -14.07 19.63 2.33
C LYS A 147 -14.84 18.34 2.06
N VAL A 148 -16.14 18.39 2.30
CA VAL A 148 -17.07 17.31 1.92
C VAL A 148 -17.02 17.09 0.42
N GLY A 149 -16.95 15.82 0.01
CA GLY A 149 -16.82 15.42 -1.39
C GLY A 149 -15.39 15.12 -1.83
N ASP A 150 -14.37 15.62 -1.13
CA ASP A 150 -12.98 15.27 -1.42
C ASP A 150 -12.75 13.76 -1.25
N ILE A 151 -11.88 13.19 -2.08
CA ILE A 151 -11.40 11.82 -1.89
C ILE A 151 -10.04 11.89 -1.20
N VAL A 152 -9.91 11.26 -0.04
CA VAL A 152 -8.69 11.30 0.76
C VAL A 152 -8.08 9.93 0.94
N THR A 153 -6.78 9.89 1.24
CA THR A 153 -6.10 8.70 1.76
C THR A 153 -6.02 8.70 3.28
N VAL A 154 -6.10 7.50 3.85
CA VAL A 154 -5.88 7.23 5.26
C VAL A 154 -4.81 6.15 5.41
N HIS A 155 -3.84 6.40 6.28
CA HIS A 155 -2.76 5.46 6.63
C HIS A 155 -2.45 5.63 8.11
N TRP A 156 -2.40 4.52 8.86
CA TRP A 156 -2.28 4.51 10.32
C TRP A 156 -3.26 5.45 11.04
N LYS A 157 -4.55 5.32 10.69
CA LYS A 157 -5.67 6.09 11.29
C LYS A 157 -5.51 7.62 11.19
N GLN A 158 -4.77 8.10 10.18
CA GLN A 158 -4.54 9.52 9.92
C GLN A 158 -4.87 9.83 8.46
N ILE A 159 -5.61 10.91 8.21
CA ILE A 159 -5.77 11.45 6.84
C ILE A 159 -4.45 12.09 6.42
N VAL A 160 -3.94 11.69 5.25
CA VAL A 160 -2.59 12.06 4.78
C VAL A 160 -2.62 12.94 3.53
N LYS A 161 -3.57 12.73 2.61
CA LYS A 161 -3.57 13.42 1.32
C LYS A 161 -4.97 13.47 0.71
N ILE A 162 -5.29 14.58 0.02
CA ILE A 162 -6.42 14.66 -0.93
C ILE A 162 -5.95 14.13 -2.30
N LEU A 163 -6.71 13.20 -2.87
CA LEU A 163 -6.42 12.57 -4.15
C LEU A 163 -7.05 13.34 -5.31
N THR A 164 -6.32 13.39 -6.41
CA THR A 164 -6.85 13.72 -7.73
C THR A 164 -7.61 12.54 -8.33
N GLU A 165 -8.46 12.77 -9.32
CA GLU A 165 -9.21 11.70 -10.01
C GLU A 165 -8.30 10.64 -10.62
N ASP A 166 -7.18 11.05 -11.22
CA ASP A 166 -6.17 10.15 -11.78
C ASP A 166 -5.55 9.24 -10.71
N GLU A 167 -5.21 9.79 -9.54
CA GLU A 167 -4.68 9.00 -8.42
C GLU A 167 -5.71 8.02 -7.86
N VAL A 168 -6.99 8.40 -7.83
CA VAL A 168 -8.08 7.49 -7.44
C VAL A 168 -8.20 6.33 -8.42
N GLY A 169 -8.08 6.60 -9.73
CA GLY A 169 -8.05 5.56 -10.77
C GLY A 169 -6.88 4.60 -10.57
N LYS A 170 -5.67 5.13 -10.38
CA LYS A 170 -4.45 4.35 -10.17
C LYS A 170 -4.51 3.47 -8.93
N ILE A 171 -4.84 4.04 -7.76
CA ILE A 171 -4.85 3.28 -6.49
C ILE A 171 -5.92 2.20 -6.52
N THR A 172 -7.07 2.46 -7.15
CA THR A 172 -8.13 1.47 -7.32
C THR A 172 -7.66 0.32 -8.21
N TYR A 173 -7.13 0.63 -9.40
CA TYR A 173 -6.64 -0.36 -10.35
C TYR A 173 -5.55 -1.24 -9.74
N TRP A 174 -4.51 -0.63 -9.15
CA TRP A 174 -3.37 -1.37 -8.61
C TRP A 174 -3.72 -2.15 -7.35
N THR A 175 -4.67 -1.67 -6.54
CA THR A 175 -5.21 -2.46 -5.43
C THR A 175 -5.89 -3.72 -5.95
N ASP A 176 -6.77 -3.60 -6.94
CA ASP A 176 -7.50 -4.74 -7.49
C ASP A 176 -6.55 -5.74 -8.17
N GLU A 177 -5.49 -5.27 -8.85
CA GLU A 177 -4.46 -6.13 -9.43
C GLU A 177 -3.63 -6.87 -8.36
N VAL A 178 -3.32 -6.24 -7.23
CA VAL A 178 -2.65 -6.91 -6.10
C VAL A 178 -3.54 -7.98 -5.49
N LEU A 179 -4.83 -7.69 -5.27
CA LEU A 179 -5.76 -8.65 -4.69
C LEU A 179 -5.88 -9.92 -5.55
N LYS A 180 -5.97 -9.77 -6.89
CA LYS A 180 -5.95 -10.92 -7.83
C LYS A 180 -4.63 -11.71 -7.82
N ALA A 181 -3.51 -11.05 -7.51
CA ALA A 181 -2.19 -11.66 -7.54
C ALA A 181 -1.86 -12.51 -6.30
N ILE A 182 -2.57 -12.28 -5.20
CA ILE A 182 -2.37 -12.96 -3.90
C ILE A 182 -3.49 -13.96 -3.56
N GLU A 183 -4.61 -13.94 -4.28
CA GLU A 183 -5.53 -15.09 -4.42
C GLU A 183 -4.76 -16.30 -4.95
#